data_AF-A0A559K891-F1
#
_entry.id   AF-A0A559K891-F1
#
_cell.length_a   1.000
_cell.length_b   1.000
_cell.length_c   1.000
_cell.angle_alpha   90.00
_cell.angle_beta   90.00
_cell.angle_gamma   90.00
#
_symmetry.space_group_name_H-M   'P 1'
#
loop_
_entity.id
_entity.type
_entity.pdbx_description
1 polymer ?
#
loop_
_entity_poly.entity_id
_entity_poly.type
_entity_poly.pdbx_seq_one_letter_code
_entity_poly.pdbx_strand_id
1 'polypeptide(L)'
;MNIFFALSLSEVNLSSMFAYLLDKRSDHGLGDSVLVNFIEIIEKRIGESLNKSEYVFKILKEVPYVISGFKRIVDIEIRITENGIEKYRIAIENKIQSNSADKDQFKEEYEGIKRNVQNDVKIVMVFLTPVKDKGSKLKEEFNTLKDSLLGTDKKLWIRWNDSISTMQRIANSVKKAGEVMKANEAKKAIEESGAVEMHSIVDILQDIIDHGSMSECVKTTLENFILYIKKTMSYGELPLYDKKIQPEIQQTAIVIVSRKSYSINRLKSRAIVIVENKSGSKVDNVLGMLKNIIEQLELDVATDYKNGKPKDTFTLGREVLKALTGSARQNGRWIAALQLLEETNDYLRY
;
A
#
# COMPACT_ATOMS: atom_id res chain seq x y z
N MET A 1 9.78 -7.74 3.92
CA MET A 1 8.92 -6.63 4.37
C MET A 1 8.04 -7.15 5.49
N ASN A 2 7.89 -6.43 6.62
CA ASN A 2 6.97 -6.87 7.67
C ASN A 2 5.54 -6.63 7.17
N ILE A 3 4.73 -7.68 7.02
CA ILE A 3 3.37 -7.60 6.45
C ILE A 3 2.44 -6.67 7.26
N PHE A 4 2.79 -6.41 8.52
CA PHE A 4 2.08 -5.44 9.38
C PHE A 4 2.41 -3.98 9.08
N PHE A 5 3.52 -3.68 8.38
CA PHE A 5 3.82 -2.32 7.89
C PHE A 5 2.89 -1.93 6.72
N ALA A 6 2.39 -2.90 5.94
CA ALA A 6 1.39 -2.67 4.90
C ALA A 6 0.00 -2.28 5.44
N LEU A 7 -0.21 -2.37 6.75
CA LEU A 7 -1.48 -1.99 7.41
C LEU A 7 -1.53 -0.50 7.81
N SER A 8 -0.43 0.26 7.71
CA SER A 8 -0.54 1.72 7.67
C SER A 8 -0.82 2.16 6.23
N LEU A 9 -1.91 2.90 6.04
CA LEU A 9 -2.47 3.18 4.72
C LEU A 9 -1.78 4.42 4.12
N SER A 10 -0.64 4.23 3.45
CA SER A 10 0.09 5.28 2.74
C SER A 10 0.43 4.88 1.31
N GLU A 11 0.69 5.87 0.47
CA GLU A 11 1.16 5.72 -0.91
C GLU A 11 2.40 4.82 -0.97
N VAL A 12 3.40 5.11 -0.13
CA VAL A 12 4.64 4.33 0.04
C VAL A 12 4.38 2.85 0.32
N ASN A 13 3.39 2.54 1.18
CA ASN A 13 3.06 1.16 1.51
C ASN A 13 2.33 0.45 0.38
N LEU A 14 1.46 1.16 -0.36
CA LEU A 14 0.81 0.62 -1.54
C LEU A 14 1.84 0.32 -2.64
N SER A 15 2.74 1.27 -2.91
CA SER A 15 3.83 1.11 -3.88
C SER A 15 4.77 -0.03 -3.46
N SER A 16 5.08 -0.14 -2.17
CA SER A 16 5.89 -1.24 -1.64
C SER A 16 5.23 -2.61 -1.76
N MET A 17 3.91 -2.70 -1.52
CA MET A 17 3.16 -3.94 -1.72
C MET A 17 3.09 -4.30 -3.20
N PHE A 18 2.81 -3.34 -4.07
CA PHE A 18 2.73 -3.59 -5.50
C PHE A 18 4.09 -4.04 -6.07
N ALA A 19 5.18 -3.37 -5.70
CA ALA A 19 6.53 -3.80 -6.07
C ALA A 19 6.87 -5.20 -5.54
N TYR A 20 6.41 -5.56 -4.33
CA TYR A 20 6.57 -6.91 -3.79
C TYR A 20 5.85 -7.95 -4.64
N LEU A 21 4.63 -7.67 -5.11
CA LEU A 21 3.86 -8.55 -5.99
C LEU A 21 4.44 -8.64 -7.41
N LEU A 22 5.14 -7.60 -7.87
CA LEU A 22 5.82 -7.59 -9.17
C LEU A 22 7.14 -8.36 -9.18
N ASP A 23 7.80 -8.55 -8.03
CA ASP A 23 9.09 -9.25 -7.99
C ASP A 23 8.88 -10.76 -7.88
N LYS A 24 8.99 -11.47 -9.00
CA LYS A 24 8.87 -12.94 -9.07
C LYS A 24 9.79 -13.73 -8.13
N ARG A 25 10.83 -13.11 -7.56
CA ARG A 25 11.75 -13.74 -6.60
C ARG A 25 11.26 -13.62 -5.16
N SER A 26 10.23 -12.81 -4.92
CA SER A 26 9.58 -12.67 -3.62
C SER A 26 8.72 -13.90 -3.30
N ASP A 27 8.55 -14.21 -2.02
CA ASP A 27 7.85 -15.41 -1.54
C ASP A 27 6.32 -15.24 -1.42
N HIS A 28 5.70 -14.44 -2.30
CA HIS A 28 4.25 -14.22 -2.28
C HIS A 28 3.44 -15.37 -2.90
N GLY A 29 4.07 -16.40 -3.47
CA GLY A 29 3.36 -17.57 -4.00
C GLY A 29 2.57 -17.31 -5.30
N LEU A 30 2.71 -16.14 -5.93
CA LEU A 30 2.02 -15.82 -7.20
C LEU A 30 2.91 -16.03 -8.45
N GLY A 31 4.14 -16.52 -8.26
CA GLY A 31 5.12 -16.62 -9.34
C GLY A 31 5.36 -15.27 -10.02
N ASP A 32 5.38 -15.25 -11.34
CA ASP A 32 5.52 -14.04 -12.16
C ASP A 32 4.19 -13.53 -12.74
N SER A 33 3.05 -14.10 -12.34
CA SER A 33 1.74 -13.80 -12.93
C SER A 33 1.38 -12.32 -12.88
N VAL A 34 1.59 -11.65 -11.74
CA VAL A 34 1.32 -10.20 -11.58
C VAL A 34 2.21 -9.38 -12.51
N LEU A 35 3.51 -9.71 -12.58
CA LEU A 35 4.46 -9.03 -13.43
C LEU A 35 4.11 -9.20 -14.91
N VAL A 36 3.88 -10.44 -15.36
CA VAL A 36 3.53 -10.75 -16.75
C VAL A 36 2.28 -10.00 -17.16
N ASN A 37 1.22 -10.07 -16.36
CA ASN A 37 -0.03 -9.37 -16.64
C ASN A 37 0.14 -7.85 -16.69
N PHE A 38 0.92 -7.29 -15.76
CA PHE A 38 1.21 -5.86 -15.75
C PHE A 38 2.02 -5.41 -16.98
N ILE A 39 3.00 -6.22 -17.40
CA ILE A 39 3.79 -5.95 -18.60
C ILE A 39 2.92 -6.04 -19.86
N GLU A 40 2.04 -7.04 -19.98
CA GLU A 40 1.11 -7.16 -21.12
C GLU A 40 0.20 -5.93 -21.27
N ILE A 41 -0.24 -5.35 -20.15
CA ILE A 41 -1.01 -4.10 -20.14
C ILE A 41 -0.21 -2.96 -20.78
N ILE A 42 1.07 -2.84 -20.41
CA ILE A 42 1.96 -1.82 -20.94
C ILE A 42 2.22 -2.07 -22.42
N GLU A 43 2.59 -3.29 -22.81
CA GLU A 43 2.86 -3.69 -24.20
C GLU A 43 1.71 -3.30 -25.13
N LYS A 44 0.46 -3.62 -24.74
CA LYS A 44 -0.73 -3.29 -25.54
C LYS A 44 -0.92 -1.80 -25.75
N ARG A 45 -0.55 -0.98 -24.76
CA ARG A 45 -0.73 0.48 -24.82
C ARG A 45 0.41 1.19 -25.55
N ILE A 46 1.63 0.65 -25.50
CA ILE A 46 2.79 1.24 -26.20
C ILE A 46 3.02 0.66 -27.60
N GLY A 47 2.46 -0.50 -27.91
CA GLY A 47 2.63 -1.19 -29.20
C GLY A 47 4.00 -1.85 -29.37
N GLU A 48 4.69 -2.17 -28.28
CA GLU A 48 6.02 -2.82 -28.29
C GLU A 48 6.01 -4.06 -27.40
N SER A 49 6.81 -5.07 -27.77
CA SER A 49 6.96 -6.27 -26.93
C SER A 49 8.08 -6.09 -25.90
N LEU A 50 7.67 -6.20 -24.65
CA LEU A 50 8.43 -6.12 -23.40
C LEU A 50 8.55 -7.47 -22.69
N ASN A 51 7.89 -8.53 -23.17
CA ASN A 51 7.90 -9.87 -22.58
C ASN A 51 8.60 -10.88 -23.50
N LYS A 52 9.92 -10.74 -23.65
CA LYS A 52 10.76 -11.69 -24.37
C LYS A 52 11.39 -12.68 -23.41
N SER A 53 11.60 -13.93 -23.84
CA SER A 53 12.25 -14.97 -23.03
C SER A 53 13.65 -14.61 -22.55
N GLU A 54 14.35 -13.75 -23.31
CA GLU A 54 15.71 -13.29 -23.01
C GLU A 54 15.74 -12.13 -22.00
N TYR A 55 14.59 -11.56 -21.67
CA TYR A 55 14.51 -10.41 -20.79
C TYR A 55 14.56 -10.79 -19.32
N VAL A 56 15.38 -10.06 -18.59
CA VAL A 56 15.48 -10.14 -17.13
C VAL A 56 14.91 -8.88 -16.53
N PHE A 57 13.93 -9.06 -15.65
CA PHE A 57 13.22 -7.98 -14.94
C PHE A 57 13.84 -7.78 -13.55
N LYS A 58 14.13 -6.52 -13.21
CA LYS A 58 14.57 -6.11 -11.88
C LYS A 58 13.63 -5.05 -11.34
N ILE A 59 12.98 -5.36 -10.22
CA ILE A 59 12.08 -4.44 -9.51
C ILE A 59 12.87 -3.68 -8.46
N LEU A 60 12.75 -2.37 -8.46
CA LEU A 60 13.35 -1.44 -7.50
C LEU A 60 12.25 -0.56 -6.90
N LYS A 61 12.47 -0.09 -5.68
CA LYS A 61 11.55 0.76 -4.94
C LYS A 61 12.24 2.05 -4.53
N GLU A 62 11.49 3.14 -4.45
CA GLU A 62 11.93 4.43 -3.93
C GLU A 62 13.27 4.87 -4.55
N VAL A 63 13.36 4.83 -5.88
CA VAL A 63 14.61 5.09 -6.60
C VAL A 63 14.85 6.60 -6.70
N PRO A 64 15.95 7.12 -6.11
CA PRO A 64 16.18 8.55 -6.08
C PRO A 64 16.85 9.07 -7.35
N TYR A 65 16.42 10.23 -7.80
CA TYR A 65 17.06 11.04 -8.85
C TYR A 65 17.29 12.46 -8.37
N VAL A 66 18.43 13.04 -8.75
CA VAL A 66 18.77 14.43 -8.41
C VAL A 66 18.55 15.32 -9.63
N ILE A 67 17.71 16.33 -9.50
CA ILE A 67 17.33 17.25 -10.56
C ILE A 67 17.46 18.66 -10.02
N SER A 68 18.37 19.44 -10.59
CA SER A 68 18.56 20.85 -10.21
C SER A 68 18.78 21.06 -8.70
N GLY A 69 19.44 20.10 -8.03
CA GLY A 69 19.69 20.12 -6.59
C GLY A 69 18.58 19.53 -5.71
N PHE A 70 17.41 19.19 -6.28
CA PHE A 70 16.31 18.54 -5.58
C PHE A 70 16.32 17.03 -5.78
N LYS A 71 15.92 16.29 -4.75
CA LYS A 71 15.77 14.83 -4.80
C LYS A 71 14.32 14.49 -5.16
N ARG A 72 14.12 13.79 -6.27
CA ARG A 72 12.86 13.10 -6.61
C ARG A 72 13.01 11.61 -6.39
N ILE A 73 11.93 10.96 -5.99
CA ILE A 73 11.93 9.54 -5.64
C ILE A 73 10.85 8.90 -6.48
N VAL A 74 11.25 8.01 -7.39
CA VAL A 74 10.32 7.20 -8.18
C VAL A 74 9.87 6.04 -7.31
N ASP A 75 8.55 5.90 -7.16
CA ASP A 75 7.93 4.87 -6.32
C ASP A 75 8.38 3.45 -6.66
N ILE A 76 8.28 3.06 -7.93
CA ILE A 76 8.69 1.75 -8.42
C ILE A 76 9.40 1.88 -9.77
N GLU A 77 10.52 1.18 -9.93
CA GLU A 77 11.13 0.97 -11.25
C GLU A 77 11.17 -0.51 -11.63
N ILE A 78 10.87 -0.79 -12.89
CA ILE A 78 11.11 -2.08 -13.53
C ILE A 78 12.19 -1.85 -14.59
N ARG A 79 13.37 -2.44 -14.38
CA ARG A 79 14.45 -2.46 -15.37
C ARG A 79 14.40 -3.76 -16.13
N ILE A 80 14.34 -3.65 -17.46
CA ILE A 80 14.30 -4.79 -18.37
C ILE A 80 15.63 -4.83 -19.09
N THR A 81 16.36 -5.93 -18.89
CA THR A 81 17.70 -6.13 -19.47
C THR A 81 17.70 -7.32 -20.41
N GLU A 82 18.43 -7.20 -21.51
CA GLU A 82 18.69 -8.25 -22.51
C GLU A 82 20.20 -8.45 -22.57
N ASN A 83 20.69 -9.67 -22.31
CA ASN A 83 22.13 -9.97 -22.28
C ASN A 83 22.95 -9.02 -21.38
N GLY A 84 22.36 -8.59 -20.26
CA GLY A 84 22.98 -7.68 -19.29
C GLY A 84 22.92 -6.20 -19.65
N ILE A 85 22.35 -5.84 -20.80
CA ILE A 85 22.19 -4.46 -21.26
C ILE A 85 20.75 -4.00 -21.01
N GLU A 86 20.57 -2.85 -20.37
CA GLU A 86 19.24 -2.28 -20.12
C GLU A 86 18.61 -1.80 -21.44
N LYS A 87 17.40 -2.28 -21.74
CA LYS A 87 16.65 -1.91 -22.95
C LYS A 87 15.48 -1.01 -22.62
N TYR A 88 14.81 -1.30 -21.50
CA TYR A 88 13.66 -0.54 -21.05
C TYR A 88 13.76 -0.22 -19.57
N ARG A 89 13.29 0.99 -19.23
CA ARG A 89 13.01 1.40 -17.86
C ARG A 89 11.56 1.81 -17.75
N ILE A 90 10.77 1.05 -17.00
CA ILE A 90 9.41 1.44 -16.65
C ILE A 90 9.47 2.08 -15.27
N ALA A 91 9.10 3.35 -15.17
CA ALA A 91 9.01 4.08 -13.92
C ALA A 91 7.54 4.30 -13.59
N ILE A 92 7.12 3.87 -12.40
CA ILE A 92 5.74 3.93 -11.96
C ILE A 92 5.65 4.94 -10.83
N GLU A 93 4.86 5.98 -11.05
CA GLU A 93 4.43 6.91 -10.01
C GLU A 93 3.01 6.54 -9.61
N ASN A 94 2.81 6.20 -8.34
CA ASN A 94 1.52 5.73 -7.85
C ASN A 94 0.87 6.79 -6.97
N LYS A 95 -0.36 7.17 -7.32
CA LYS A 95 -1.19 8.06 -6.51
C LYS A 95 -2.34 7.29 -5.90
N ILE A 96 -2.61 7.50 -4.61
CA ILE A 96 -3.78 6.91 -3.92
C ILE A 96 -4.95 7.86 -3.77
N GLN A 97 -4.74 9.17 -3.97
CA GLN A 97 -5.75 10.22 -3.88
C GLN A 97 -5.50 11.33 -4.90
N SER A 98 -6.55 12.00 -5.39
CA SER A 98 -6.36 13.12 -6.32
C SER A 98 -5.66 14.34 -5.70
N ASN A 99 -5.71 14.48 -4.38
CA ASN A 99 -5.08 15.58 -3.66
C ASN A 99 -3.58 15.37 -3.39
N SER A 100 -3.03 14.16 -3.58
CA SER A 100 -1.58 13.91 -3.50
C SER A 100 -0.83 14.26 -4.78
N ALA A 101 -1.53 14.81 -5.78
CA ALA A 101 -0.94 15.25 -7.03
C ALA A 101 -0.04 16.48 -6.82
N ASP A 102 1.21 16.36 -7.25
CA ASP A 102 2.17 17.46 -7.38
C ASP A 102 2.41 17.68 -8.88
N LYS A 103 1.95 18.82 -9.37
CA LYS A 103 1.87 19.13 -10.81
C LYS A 103 3.16 18.83 -11.57
N ASP A 104 4.32 19.11 -10.96
CA ASP A 104 5.60 18.99 -11.65
C ASP A 104 6.31 17.64 -11.36
N GLN A 105 5.85 16.86 -10.37
CA GLN A 105 6.53 15.64 -9.91
C GLN A 105 6.76 14.63 -11.03
N PHE A 106 5.69 14.21 -11.72
CA PHE A 106 5.79 13.20 -12.78
C PHE A 106 6.71 13.62 -13.94
N LYS A 107 6.72 14.92 -14.29
CA LYS A 107 7.61 15.46 -15.30
C LYS A 107 9.06 15.49 -14.81
N GLU A 108 9.28 15.97 -13.59
CA GLU A 108 10.62 16.04 -13.02
C GLU A 108 11.23 14.65 -12.92
N GLU A 109 10.51 13.66 -12.38
CA GLU A 109 10.98 12.27 -12.34
C GLU A 109 11.43 11.75 -13.70
N TYR A 110 10.66 12.00 -14.77
CA TYR A 110 11.08 11.67 -16.13
C TYR A 110 12.40 12.35 -16.52
N GLU A 111 12.54 13.66 -16.28
CA GLU A 111 13.78 14.38 -16.56
C GLU A 111 14.96 13.84 -15.75
N GLY A 112 14.72 13.47 -14.49
CA GLY A 112 15.70 12.82 -13.62
C GLY A 112 16.18 11.49 -14.18
N ILE A 113 15.26 10.63 -14.59
CA ILE A 113 15.58 9.36 -15.24
C ILE A 113 16.36 9.62 -16.53
N LYS A 114 15.86 10.50 -17.40
CA LYS A 114 16.44 10.77 -18.73
C LYS A 114 17.90 11.23 -18.66
N ARG A 115 18.26 12.02 -17.64
CA ARG A 115 19.65 12.47 -17.41
C ARG A 115 20.58 11.37 -16.90
N ASN A 116 20.04 10.28 -16.35
CA ASN A 116 20.78 9.22 -15.67
C ASN A 116 20.79 7.89 -16.43
N VAL A 117 20.09 7.79 -17.56
CA VAL A 117 20.11 6.59 -18.42
C VAL A 117 20.95 6.81 -19.66
N GLN A 118 21.43 5.71 -20.24
CA GLN A 118 22.07 5.73 -21.55
C GLN A 118 21.04 6.05 -22.64
N ASN A 119 21.49 6.66 -23.75
CA ASN A 119 20.62 7.16 -24.81
C ASN A 119 19.78 6.09 -25.51
N ASP A 120 20.16 4.82 -25.41
CA ASP A 120 19.48 3.67 -26.02
C ASP A 120 18.43 3.02 -25.11
N VAL A 121 18.33 3.44 -23.84
CA VAL A 121 17.29 2.96 -22.92
C VAL A 121 15.98 3.68 -23.22
N LYS A 122 14.94 2.91 -23.57
CA LYS A 122 13.58 3.44 -23.73
C LYS A 122 12.90 3.59 -22.36
N ILE A 123 12.36 4.77 -22.08
CA ILE A 123 11.66 5.04 -20.83
C ILE A 123 10.15 4.92 -21.06
N VAL A 124 9.46 4.24 -20.14
CA VAL A 124 8.00 4.21 -20.05
C VAL A 124 7.59 4.74 -18.68
N MET A 125 7.06 5.97 -18.65
CA MET A 125 6.52 6.56 -17.44
C MET A 125 5.07 6.08 -17.25
N VAL A 126 4.75 5.46 -16.12
CA VAL A 126 3.41 4.97 -15.78
C VAL A 126 2.88 5.79 -14.63
N PHE A 127 1.81 6.54 -14.87
CA PHE A 127 1.07 7.23 -13.84
C PHE A 127 -0.10 6.35 -13.40
N LEU A 128 0.02 5.76 -12.21
CA LEU A 128 -0.92 4.78 -11.67
C LEU A 128 -1.83 5.46 -10.64
N THR A 129 -3.11 5.66 -10.97
CA THR A 129 -4.01 6.49 -10.14
C THR A 129 -5.33 5.80 -9.82
N PRO A 130 -6.12 6.31 -8.86
CA PRO A 130 -7.48 5.87 -8.67
C PRO A 130 -8.40 6.16 -9.86
N VAL A 131 -9.55 5.45 -9.89
CA VAL A 131 -10.59 5.56 -10.94
C VAL A 131 -11.36 6.87 -10.86
N LYS A 132 -11.69 7.30 -9.64
CA LYS A 132 -12.46 8.52 -9.42
C LYS A 132 -11.56 9.73 -9.56
N ASP A 133 -11.36 10.14 -10.80
CA ASP A 133 -10.80 11.44 -11.17
C ASP A 133 -11.86 12.52 -10.93
N LYS A 134 -11.99 12.97 -9.67
CA LYS A 134 -12.83 14.12 -9.33
C LYS A 134 -12.06 15.45 -9.41
N GLY A 135 -10.76 15.44 -9.73
CA GLY A 135 -9.91 16.63 -9.56
C GLY A 135 -8.96 16.85 -10.74
N SER A 136 -8.99 18.07 -11.31
CA SER A 136 -8.12 18.50 -12.40
C SER A 136 -6.62 18.27 -12.15
N LYS A 137 -6.20 18.17 -10.89
CA LYS A 137 -4.80 18.07 -10.48
C LYS A 137 -4.06 16.83 -11.01
N LEU A 138 -4.64 15.63 -10.95
CA LEU A 138 -3.99 14.42 -11.49
C LEU A 138 -3.79 14.55 -13.00
N LYS A 139 -4.81 15.09 -13.68
CA LYS A 139 -4.75 15.36 -15.11
C LYS A 139 -3.71 16.43 -15.44
N GLU A 140 -3.60 17.46 -14.62
CA GLU A 140 -2.58 18.50 -14.76
C GLU A 140 -1.17 17.93 -14.58
N GLU A 141 -0.93 17.12 -13.55
CA GLU A 141 0.36 16.46 -13.31
C GLU A 141 0.75 15.55 -14.49
N PHE A 142 -0.16 14.64 -14.90
CA PHE A 142 0.09 13.77 -16.04
C PHE A 142 0.38 14.53 -17.34
N ASN A 143 -0.34 15.63 -17.58
CA ASN A 143 -0.19 16.43 -18.82
C ASN A 143 0.98 17.41 -18.77
N THR A 144 1.55 17.67 -17.59
CA THR A 144 2.74 18.51 -17.46
C THR A 144 3.94 17.87 -18.15
N LEU A 145 4.04 16.54 -18.14
CA LEU A 145 4.95 15.79 -19.02
C LEU A 145 4.35 15.72 -20.44
N LYS A 146 4.71 16.65 -21.32
CA LYS A 146 4.15 16.71 -22.69
C LYS A 146 4.74 15.64 -23.61
N ASP A 147 3.93 15.12 -24.54
CA ASP A 147 4.39 14.12 -25.53
C ASP A 147 5.55 14.62 -26.39
N SER A 148 5.60 15.93 -26.66
CA SER A 148 6.71 16.58 -27.38
C SER A 148 8.07 16.44 -26.67
N LEU A 149 8.08 16.17 -25.36
CA LEU A 149 9.31 15.99 -24.57
C LEU A 149 9.80 14.54 -24.55
N LEU A 150 8.96 13.58 -24.95
CA LEU A 150 9.26 12.14 -24.82
C LEU A 150 10.11 11.60 -25.97
N GLY A 151 10.01 12.17 -27.17
CA GLY A 151 10.66 11.62 -28.35
C GLY A 151 10.19 10.18 -28.61
N THR A 152 11.09 9.20 -28.42
CA THR A 152 10.79 7.77 -28.52
C THR A 152 10.24 7.15 -27.23
N ASP A 153 10.39 7.84 -26.09
CA ASP A 153 9.87 7.40 -24.80
C ASP A 153 8.33 7.45 -24.78
N LYS A 154 7.72 6.81 -23.79
CA LYS A 154 6.27 6.75 -23.65
C LYS A 154 5.85 7.18 -22.24
N LYS A 155 4.64 7.72 -22.15
CA LYS A 155 3.92 7.85 -20.88
C LYS A 155 2.57 7.17 -20.98
N LEU A 156 2.13 6.56 -19.90
CA LEU A 156 0.85 5.87 -19.78
C LEU A 156 0.14 6.35 -18.53
N TRP A 157 -1.16 6.60 -18.63
CA TRP A 157 -2.00 6.77 -17.47
C TRP A 157 -2.83 5.51 -17.27
N ILE A 158 -2.52 4.75 -16.23
CA ILE A 158 -3.23 3.51 -15.88
C ILE A 158 -4.03 3.76 -14.61
N ARG A 159 -5.29 3.36 -14.60
CA ARG A 159 -6.10 3.41 -13.37
C ARG A 159 -6.10 2.05 -12.69
N TRP A 160 -6.16 2.04 -11.36
CA TRP A 160 -6.28 0.81 -10.58
C TRP A 160 -7.50 -0.04 -10.98
N ASN A 161 -8.61 0.59 -11.40
CA ASN A 161 -9.71 -0.12 -12.09
C ASN A 161 -9.91 0.24 -13.55
N ASP A 162 -8.84 0.56 -14.29
CA ASP A 162 -8.98 0.53 -15.75
C ASP A 162 -9.31 -0.91 -16.17
N SER A 163 -10.45 -1.05 -16.82
CA SER A 163 -10.91 -2.29 -17.43
C SER A 163 -9.97 -2.69 -18.56
N ILE A 164 -9.34 -3.85 -18.44
CA ILE A 164 -8.43 -4.39 -19.45
C ILE A 164 -8.91 -5.80 -19.81
N SER A 165 -9.37 -5.94 -21.05
CA SER A 165 -10.07 -7.10 -21.63
C SER A 165 -9.20 -8.36 -21.84
N THR A 166 -8.24 -8.65 -20.95
CA THR A 166 -7.25 -9.73 -21.16
C THR A 166 -7.61 -11.06 -20.46
N MET A 167 -8.55 -11.06 -19.52
CA MET A 167 -8.66 -12.12 -18.52
C MET A 167 -9.52 -13.35 -18.90
N GLN A 168 -10.22 -13.37 -20.03
CA GLN A 168 -10.84 -14.63 -20.52
C GLN A 168 -9.79 -15.72 -20.89
N ARG A 169 -8.51 -15.36 -21.07
CA ARG A 169 -7.43 -16.32 -21.37
C ARG A 169 -6.72 -16.82 -20.11
N ILE A 170 -6.78 -16.07 -19.00
CA ILE A 170 -6.11 -16.37 -17.73
C ILE A 170 -6.93 -17.39 -16.92
N ALA A 171 -8.24 -17.16 -16.77
CA ALA A 171 -9.16 -18.12 -16.16
C ALA A 171 -9.13 -19.50 -16.88
N ASN A 172 -8.93 -19.49 -18.20
CA ASN A 172 -8.79 -20.72 -19.00
C ASN A 172 -7.41 -21.40 -18.88
N SER A 173 -6.35 -20.65 -18.56
CA SER A 173 -5.00 -21.18 -18.36
C SER A 173 -4.84 -21.78 -16.96
N VAL A 174 -5.50 -21.19 -15.95
CA VAL A 174 -5.58 -21.75 -14.60
C VAL A 174 -6.52 -22.96 -14.54
N LYS A 175 -7.64 -22.97 -15.29
CA LYS A 175 -8.45 -24.18 -15.54
C LYS A 175 -7.64 -25.33 -16.12
N LYS A 176 -6.74 -25.06 -17.08
CA LYS A 176 -5.86 -26.09 -17.67
C LYS A 176 -4.81 -26.65 -16.71
N ALA A 177 -4.38 -25.88 -15.71
CA ALA A 177 -3.44 -26.33 -14.69
C ALA A 177 -4.14 -27.11 -13.55
N GLY A 178 -5.44 -26.89 -13.34
CA GLY A 178 -6.25 -27.57 -12.32
C GLY A 178 -7.03 -28.81 -12.80
N GLU A 179 -7.26 -28.98 -14.11
CA GLU A 179 -8.11 -30.05 -14.64
C GLU A 179 -7.39 -30.94 -15.67
N VAL A 180 -6.63 -31.93 -15.17
CA VAL A 180 -6.32 -33.17 -15.90
C VAL A 180 -7.49 -34.19 -15.79
N MET A 181 -8.68 -33.76 -15.34
CA MET A 181 -9.86 -34.61 -15.35
C MET A 181 -11.09 -33.91 -15.96
N LYS A 182 -11.46 -34.44 -17.15
CA LYS A 182 -12.75 -34.34 -17.86
C LYS A 182 -13.00 -33.07 -18.69
N ALA A 183 -12.19 -32.91 -19.74
CA ALA A 183 -12.51 -32.09 -20.90
C ALA A 183 -13.51 -32.80 -21.83
N ASN A 184 -14.77 -32.37 -21.85
CA ASN A 184 -15.62 -32.42 -23.06
C ASN A 184 -16.89 -31.54 -23.01
N GLU A 185 -17.21 -30.88 -21.89
CA GLU A 185 -18.43 -30.04 -21.81
C GLU A 185 -18.17 -28.53 -21.93
N ALA A 186 -16.92 -28.06 -21.76
CA ALA A 186 -16.58 -26.63 -21.77
C ALA A 186 -16.59 -25.97 -23.17
N LYS A 187 -16.57 -26.76 -24.26
CA LYS A 187 -16.46 -26.24 -25.62
C LYS A 187 -17.79 -25.67 -26.16
N LYS A 188 -18.94 -26.08 -25.58
CA LYS A 188 -20.28 -25.69 -26.06
C LYS A 188 -20.81 -24.40 -25.42
N ALA A 189 -20.37 -24.06 -24.21
CA ALA A 189 -20.84 -22.85 -23.49
C ALA A 189 -20.15 -21.54 -23.94
N ILE A 190 -19.00 -21.64 -24.60
CA ILE A 190 -18.18 -20.49 -25.01
C ILE A 190 -18.70 -19.85 -26.31
N GLU A 191 -19.37 -20.61 -27.18
CA GLU A 191 -19.90 -20.09 -28.44
C GLU A 191 -21.26 -19.37 -28.29
N GLU A 192 -21.98 -19.55 -27.17
CA GLU A 192 -23.36 -19.07 -27.02
C GLU A 192 -23.52 -17.78 -26.17
N SER A 193 -22.50 -17.30 -25.45
CA SER A 193 -22.70 -16.24 -24.42
C SER A 193 -22.31 -14.81 -24.78
N GLY A 194 -21.63 -14.53 -25.91
CA GLY A 194 -21.58 -13.20 -26.55
C GLY A 194 -21.21 -11.96 -25.71
N ALA A 195 -20.73 -12.10 -24.48
CA ALA A 195 -20.41 -10.99 -23.58
C ALA A 195 -19.00 -11.17 -23.01
N VAL A 196 -18.08 -10.27 -23.42
CA VAL A 196 -16.73 -10.19 -22.89
C VAL A 196 -16.74 -9.24 -21.70
N GLU A 197 -16.80 -9.78 -20.49
CA GLU A 197 -16.65 -8.98 -19.27
C GLU A 197 -15.19 -8.55 -19.08
N MET A 198 -15.00 -7.30 -18.67
CA MET A 198 -13.71 -6.61 -18.62
C MET A 198 -13.15 -6.59 -17.18
N HIS A 199 -11.84 -6.75 -17.00
CA HIS A 199 -11.22 -6.92 -15.68
C HIS A 199 -10.15 -5.86 -15.36
N SER A 200 -10.19 -5.28 -14.17
CA SER A 200 -9.25 -4.33 -13.54
C SER A 200 -8.02 -4.98 -12.89
N ILE A 201 -7.04 -4.19 -12.40
CA ILE A 201 -5.96 -4.73 -11.52
C ILE A 201 -6.55 -5.37 -10.27
N VAL A 202 -7.62 -4.80 -9.72
CA VAL A 202 -8.37 -5.41 -8.62
C VAL A 202 -8.93 -6.77 -9.02
N ASP A 203 -9.46 -6.90 -10.24
CA ASP A 203 -9.98 -8.16 -10.73
C ASP A 203 -8.86 -9.16 -11.01
N ILE A 204 -7.68 -8.71 -11.48
CA ILE A 204 -6.47 -9.55 -11.59
C ILE A 204 -6.09 -10.13 -10.22
N LEU A 205 -6.03 -9.29 -9.19
CA LEU A 205 -5.70 -9.74 -7.85
C LEU A 205 -6.79 -10.68 -7.28
N GLN A 206 -8.06 -10.43 -7.59
CA GLN A 206 -9.17 -11.27 -7.16
C GLN A 206 -9.15 -12.64 -7.84
N ASP A 207 -8.92 -12.69 -9.15
CA ASP A 207 -8.76 -13.95 -9.91
C ASP A 207 -7.58 -14.77 -9.40
N ILE A 208 -6.48 -14.09 -9.04
CA ILE A 208 -5.33 -14.73 -8.40
C ILE A 208 -5.71 -15.30 -7.02
N ILE A 209 -6.50 -14.60 -6.20
CA ILE A 209 -6.99 -15.12 -4.90
C ILE A 209 -7.89 -16.34 -5.10
N ASP A 210 -8.79 -16.27 -6.07
CA ASP A 210 -9.84 -17.26 -6.28
C ASP A 210 -9.28 -18.56 -6.91
N HIS A 211 -8.17 -18.46 -7.65
CA HIS A 211 -7.64 -19.56 -8.44
C HIS A 211 -6.16 -19.89 -8.21
N GLY A 212 -5.40 -19.04 -7.50
CA GLY A 212 -3.99 -19.25 -7.20
C GLY A 212 -3.75 -20.18 -6.00
N SER A 213 -2.65 -20.93 -6.05
CA SER A 213 -2.15 -21.68 -4.88
C SER A 213 -1.27 -20.77 -4.04
N MET A 214 -1.79 -20.25 -2.93
CA MET A 214 -1.04 -19.38 -2.01
C MET A 214 -1.33 -19.73 -0.54
N SER A 215 -0.47 -19.27 0.36
CA SER A 215 -0.72 -19.45 1.79
C SER A 215 -1.92 -18.60 2.25
N GLU A 216 -2.62 -19.06 3.29
CA GLU A 216 -3.75 -18.33 3.88
C GLU A 216 -3.37 -16.91 4.30
N CYS A 217 -2.14 -16.72 4.80
CA CYS A 217 -1.62 -15.40 5.18
C CYS A 217 -1.52 -14.45 3.99
N VAL A 218 -1.03 -14.93 2.84
CA VAL A 218 -0.96 -14.14 1.60
C VAL A 218 -2.36 -13.85 1.08
N LYS A 219 -3.24 -14.86 1.08
CA LYS A 219 -4.62 -14.73 0.65
C LYS A 219 -5.35 -13.63 1.42
N THR A 220 -5.37 -13.72 2.76
CA THR A 220 -5.98 -12.69 3.62
C THR A 220 -5.34 -11.32 3.41
N THR A 221 -4.04 -11.25 3.13
CA THR A 221 -3.36 -9.97 2.86
C THR A 221 -3.84 -9.35 1.55
N LEU A 222 -3.94 -10.15 0.49
CA LEU A 222 -4.43 -9.73 -0.81
C LEU A 222 -5.92 -9.36 -0.76
N GLU A 223 -6.74 -10.10 -0.03
CA GLU A 223 -8.15 -9.77 0.20
C GLU A 223 -8.30 -8.41 0.90
N ASN A 224 -7.50 -8.15 1.95
CA ASN A 224 -7.48 -6.86 2.63
C ASN A 224 -6.97 -5.73 1.73
N PHE A 225 -5.98 -6.01 0.89
CA PHE A 225 -5.44 -5.07 -0.08
C PHE A 225 -6.46 -4.72 -1.16
N ILE A 226 -7.16 -5.71 -1.72
CA ILE A 226 -8.26 -5.52 -2.66
C ILE A 226 -9.40 -4.74 -2.01
N LEU A 227 -9.81 -5.12 -0.81
CA LEU A 227 -10.85 -4.42 -0.06
C LEU A 227 -10.46 -2.95 0.17
N TYR A 228 -9.18 -2.68 0.45
CA TYR A 228 -8.66 -1.33 0.57
C TYR A 228 -8.72 -0.56 -0.74
N ILE A 229 -8.26 -1.14 -1.85
CA ILE A 229 -8.37 -0.50 -3.17
C ILE A 229 -9.85 -0.22 -3.44
N LYS A 230 -10.74 -1.21 -3.34
CA LYS A 230 -12.19 -1.04 -3.52
C LYS A 230 -12.76 0.08 -2.64
N LYS A 231 -12.39 0.16 -1.36
CA LYS A 231 -12.88 1.18 -0.41
C LYS A 231 -12.35 2.58 -0.75
N THR A 232 -11.06 2.71 -1.01
CA THR A 232 -10.42 3.99 -1.36
C THR A 232 -10.92 4.50 -2.72
N MET A 233 -11.15 3.58 -3.67
CA MET A 233 -11.65 3.87 -5.01
C MET A 233 -13.15 4.18 -5.05
N SER A 234 -13.95 3.58 -4.16
CA SER A 234 -15.42 3.78 -4.15
C SER A 234 -15.85 5.07 -3.49
N TYR A 235 -15.10 5.64 -2.55
CA TYR A 235 -15.56 6.82 -1.81
C TYR A 235 -15.04 8.17 -2.34
N GLY A 236 -14.09 8.22 -3.27
CA GLY A 236 -13.64 9.46 -3.96
C GLY A 236 -12.94 10.49 -3.05
N GLU A 237 -13.04 10.29 -1.75
CA GLU A 237 -12.19 10.75 -0.68
C GLU A 237 -11.89 9.46 0.10
N LEU A 238 -10.71 9.31 0.72
CA LEU A 238 -10.70 8.49 1.93
C LEU A 238 -11.84 9.06 2.76
N PRO A 239 -12.83 8.27 3.23
CA PRO A 239 -13.71 8.82 4.23
C PRO A 239 -12.77 9.34 5.31
N LEU A 240 -12.83 10.64 5.60
CA LEU A 240 -12.34 11.21 6.83
C LEU A 240 -12.71 10.20 7.90
N TYR A 241 -11.71 9.43 8.34
CA TYR A 241 -11.81 8.33 9.29
C TYR A 241 -13.26 7.93 9.56
N ASP A 242 -13.88 7.12 8.68
CA ASP A 242 -15.31 6.79 8.80
C ASP A 242 -15.56 6.34 10.25
N LYS A 243 -16.28 7.17 11.02
CA LYS A 243 -16.57 6.95 12.44
C LYS A 243 -17.25 5.61 12.69
N LYS A 244 -17.72 4.92 11.64
CA LYS A 244 -18.40 3.63 11.69
C LYS A 244 -17.51 2.39 11.54
N ILE A 245 -16.27 2.52 11.06
CA ILE A 245 -15.28 1.41 11.11
C ILE A 245 -14.14 1.87 12.01
N GLN A 246 -14.47 2.12 13.28
CA GLN A 246 -13.42 2.18 14.28
C GLN A 246 -12.83 0.77 14.38
N PRO A 247 -11.50 0.59 14.27
CA PRO A 247 -10.90 -0.70 14.57
C PRO A 247 -11.34 -1.07 15.97
N GLU A 248 -11.97 -2.24 16.13
CA GLU A 248 -12.57 -2.62 17.40
C GLU A 248 -11.51 -2.61 18.50
N ILE A 249 -11.66 -1.66 19.42
CA ILE A 249 -10.73 -1.45 20.50
C ILE A 249 -11.05 -2.47 21.57
N GLN A 250 -10.08 -3.32 21.88
CA GLN A 250 -10.18 -4.32 22.93
C GLN A 250 -9.87 -3.72 24.30
N GLN A 251 -8.95 -2.75 24.38
CA GLN A 251 -8.53 -2.12 25.63
C GLN A 251 -7.98 -0.72 25.36
N THR A 252 -8.32 0.24 26.22
CA THR A 252 -7.79 1.63 26.16
C THR A 252 -7.27 2.05 27.53
N ALA A 253 -6.19 2.83 27.54
CA ALA A 253 -5.79 3.65 28.67
C ALA A 253 -5.51 5.09 28.21
N ILE A 254 -5.86 6.08 29.02
CA ILE A 254 -5.55 7.49 28.78
C ILE A 254 -4.42 7.90 29.72
N VAL A 255 -3.41 8.57 29.19
CA VAL A 255 -2.25 9.05 29.94
C VAL A 255 -1.94 10.50 29.62
N ILE A 256 -1.34 11.21 30.57
CA ILE A 256 -0.82 12.56 30.38
C ILE A 256 0.69 12.50 30.50
N VAL A 257 1.40 12.86 29.43
CA VAL A 257 2.86 12.81 29.32
C VAL A 257 3.32 14.09 28.65
N SER A 258 4.33 14.77 29.20
CA SER A 258 4.80 16.07 28.70
C SER A 258 3.67 17.11 28.46
N ARG A 259 2.70 17.18 29.39
CA ARG A 259 1.50 18.04 29.30
C ARG A 259 0.58 17.78 28.09
N LYS A 260 0.73 16.64 27.43
CA LYS A 260 -0.13 16.19 26.34
C LYS A 260 -0.90 14.95 26.76
N SER A 261 -2.15 14.85 26.33
CA SER A 261 -3.02 13.71 26.62
C SER A 261 -2.96 12.72 25.46
N TYR A 262 -2.78 11.44 25.76
CA TYR A 262 -2.69 10.37 24.79
C TYR A 262 -3.64 9.22 25.14
N SER A 263 -4.21 8.58 24.13
CA SER A 263 -4.91 7.30 24.26
C SER A 263 -4.04 6.18 23.72
N ILE A 264 -3.78 5.17 24.56
CA ILE A 264 -3.11 3.93 24.20
C ILE A 264 -4.21 2.91 23.95
N ASN A 265 -4.32 2.42 22.72
CA ASN A 265 -5.39 1.53 22.29
C ASN A 265 -4.80 0.19 21.84
N ARG A 266 -5.31 -0.90 22.40
CA ARG A 266 -5.09 -2.26 21.90
C ARG A 266 -6.28 -2.65 21.04
N LEU A 267 -6.04 -2.98 19.79
CA LEU A 267 -7.06 -3.41 18.84
C LEU A 267 -7.30 -4.92 18.94
N LYS A 268 -8.46 -5.42 18.48
CA LYS A 268 -8.72 -6.87 18.36
C LYS A 268 -7.68 -7.59 17.48
N SER A 269 -7.12 -6.90 16.49
CA SER A 269 -5.99 -7.38 15.66
C SER A 269 -4.67 -7.56 16.42
N ARG A 270 -4.64 -7.27 17.73
CA ARG A 270 -3.47 -7.24 18.61
C ARG A 270 -2.53 -6.06 18.36
N ALA A 271 -2.79 -5.16 17.42
CA ALA A 271 -1.97 -3.97 17.27
C ALA A 271 -2.10 -3.00 18.46
N ILE A 272 -1.01 -2.29 18.78
CA ILE A 272 -0.98 -1.19 19.74
C ILE A 272 -0.89 0.12 18.96
N VAL A 273 -1.81 1.03 19.23
CA VAL A 273 -1.88 2.35 18.61
C VAL A 273 -1.90 3.42 19.70
N ILE A 274 -1.07 4.45 19.56
CA ILE A 274 -1.09 5.62 20.43
C ILE A 274 -1.58 6.81 19.62
N VAL A 275 -2.56 7.53 20.16
CA VAL A 275 -3.14 8.73 19.54
C VAL A 275 -3.04 9.89 20.52
N GLU A 276 -2.55 11.05 20.06
CA GLU A 276 -2.61 12.29 20.84
C GLU A 276 -4.06 12.82 20.81
N ASN A 277 -4.69 12.96 21.97
CA ASN A 277 -6.13 13.20 22.07
C ASN A 277 -6.55 14.58 21.54
N LYS A 278 -5.69 15.61 21.67
CA LYS A 278 -5.99 16.96 21.18
C LYS A 278 -5.97 17.06 19.66
N SER A 279 -4.98 16.43 19.03
CA SER A 279 -4.77 16.52 17.58
C SER A 279 -5.45 15.37 16.82
N GLY A 280 -5.85 14.30 17.52
CA GLY A 280 -6.31 13.05 16.90
C GLY A 280 -5.21 12.32 16.12
N SER A 281 -3.96 12.79 16.20
CA SER A 281 -2.86 12.29 15.37
C SER A 281 -2.26 11.02 15.98
N LYS A 282 -2.00 10.02 15.13
CA LYS A 282 -1.29 8.79 15.53
C LYS A 282 0.18 9.11 15.79
N VAL A 283 0.76 8.45 16.78
CA VAL A 283 2.20 8.55 17.07
C VAL A 283 2.95 7.55 16.19
N ASP A 284 3.85 8.04 15.33
CA ASP A 284 4.61 7.19 14.41
C ASP A 284 5.60 6.28 15.15
N ASN A 285 6.34 6.81 16.12
CA ASN A 285 7.27 6.04 16.95
C ASN A 285 6.59 5.49 18.21
N VAL A 286 5.68 4.52 18.03
CA VAL A 286 4.92 3.92 19.13
C VAL A 286 5.82 3.33 20.22
N LEU A 287 6.89 2.63 19.84
CA LEU A 287 7.79 1.99 20.82
C LEU A 287 8.54 3.01 21.67
N GLY A 288 9.07 4.08 21.04
CA GLY A 288 9.71 5.17 21.78
C GLY A 288 8.74 5.88 22.72
N MET A 289 7.51 6.11 22.27
CA MET A 289 6.47 6.73 23.09
C MET A 289 6.07 5.86 24.29
N LEU A 290 5.97 4.53 24.12
CA LEU A 290 5.72 3.60 25.23
C LEU A 290 6.82 3.67 26.29
N LYS A 291 8.10 3.72 25.87
CA LYS A 291 9.23 3.87 26.81
C LYS A 291 9.16 5.19 27.58
N ASN A 292 8.86 6.29 26.88
CA ASN A 292 8.67 7.60 27.51
C ASN A 292 7.50 7.61 28.51
N ILE A 293 6.40 6.91 28.21
CA ILE A 293 5.27 6.75 29.14
C ILE A 293 5.69 5.98 30.39
N ILE A 294 6.44 4.88 30.23
CA ILE A 294 6.95 4.08 31.36
C ILE A 294 7.82 4.95 32.27
N GLU A 295 8.74 5.72 31.69
CA GLU A 295 9.66 6.59 32.42
C GLU A 295 8.92 7.73 33.15
N GLN A 296 8.10 8.51 32.44
CA GLN A 296 7.44 9.68 33.03
C GLN A 296 6.37 9.32 34.07
N LEU A 297 5.77 8.14 33.97
CA LEU A 297 4.76 7.68 34.92
C LEU A 297 5.30 6.69 35.95
N GLU A 298 6.61 6.44 35.95
CA GLU A 298 7.30 5.50 36.85
C GLU A 298 6.62 4.13 36.89
N LEU A 299 6.23 3.60 35.72
CA LEU A 299 5.54 2.32 35.64
C LEU A 299 6.53 1.17 35.90
N ASP A 300 6.13 0.20 36.74
CA ASP A 300 6.88 -1.04 36.96
C ASP A 300 6.72 -2.01 35.76
N VAL A 301 7.29 -1.61 34.62
CA VAL A 301 7.25 -2.35 33.35
C VAL A 301 8.65 -2.35 32.74
N ALA A 302 9.29 -3.52 32.72
CA ALA A 302 10.60 -3.67 32.09
C ALA A 302 10.53 -3.50 30.57
N THR A 303 11.46 -2.73 29.98
CA THR A 303 11.56 -2.54 28.52
C THR A 303 12.17 -3.72 27.78
N ASP A 304 12.85 -4.59 28.52
CA ASP A 304 13.61 -5.72 28.01
C ASP A 304 13.14 -7.02 28.68
N TYR A 305 13.38 -8.14 28.01
CA TYR A 305 13.22 -9.47 28.58
C TYR A 305 14.34 -9.78 29.58
N LYS A 306 14.16 -10.80 30.42
CA LYS A 306 15.19 -11.25 31.39
C LYS A 306 16.52 -11.64 30.74
N ASN A 307 16.51 -12.00 29.46
CA ASN A 307 17.71 -12.32 28.68
C ASN A 307 18.37 -11.09 28.04
N GLY A 308 17.93 -9.87 28.39
CA GLY A 308 18.47 -8.62 27.88
C GLY A 308 18.01 -8.21 26.48
N LYS A 309 17.14 -8.99 25.82
CA LYS A 309 16.58 -8.61 24.51
C LYS A 309 15.46 -7.57 24.68
N PRO A 310 15.37 -6.54 23.82
CA PRO A 310 14.28 -5.57 23.87
C PRO A 310 12.94 -6.21 23.53
N LYS A 311 11.88 -5.75 24.20
CA LYS A 311 10.50 -6.14 23.87
C LYS A 311 10.03 -5.45 22.59
N ASP A 312 9.23 -6.16 21.82
CA ASP A 312 8.51 -5.55 20.70
C ASP A 312 7.38 -4.62 21.17
N THR A 313 6.87 -3.80 20.26
CA THR A 313 5.80 -2.82 20.52
C THR A 313 4.55 -3.46 21.11
N PHE A 314 4.20 -4.66 20.65
CA PHE A 314 2.99 -5.35 21.11
C PHE A 314 3.12 -5.80 22.57
N THR A 315 4.21 -6.49 22.88
CA THR A 315 4.47 -7.05 24.21
C THR A 315 4.60 -5.94 25.23
N LEU A 316 5.39 -4.90 24.90
CA LEU A 316 5.56 -3.74 25.78
C LEU A 316 4.23 -2.99 25.96
N GLY A 317 3.50 -2.72 24.87
CA GLY A 317 2.23 -2.00 24.94
C GLY A 317 1.16 -2.74 25.74
N ARG A 318 1.10 -4.07 25.66
CA ARG A 318 0.21 -4.90 26.47
C ARG A 318 0.53 -4.79 27.96
N GLU A 319 1.81 -4.81 28.33
CA GLU A 319 2.24 -4.70 29.73
C GLU A 319 1.99 -3.30 30.28
N VAL A 320 2.26 -2.25 29.50
CA VAL A 320 1.91 -0.86 29.86
C VAL A 320 0.40 -0.71 30.10
N LEU A 321 -0.43 -1.22 29.19
CA LEU A 321 -1.89 -1.20 29.37
C LEU A 321 -2.33 -1.95 30.62
N LYS A 322 -1.73 -3.11 30.91
CA LYS A 322 -1.99 -3.87 32.14
C LYS A 322 -1.59 -3.08 33.38
N ALA A 323 -0.42 -2.44 33.39
CA ALA A 323 0.04 -1.62 34.50
C ALA A 323 -0.89 -0.42 34.74
N LEU A 324 -1.28 0.30 33.69
CA LEU A 324 -2.16 1.47 33.77
C LEU A 324 -3.58 1.11 34.25
N THR A 325 -4.17 0.06 33.69
CA THR A 325 -5.54 -0.39 34.04
C THR A 325 -5.60 -1.19 35.33
N GLY A 326 -4.52 -1.89 35.69
CA GLY A 326 -4.41 -2.66 36.93
C GLY A 326 -4.14 -1.80 38.16
N SER A 327 -3.34 -0.74 38.02
CA SER A 327 -3.01 0.19 39.12
C SER A 327 -4.19 1.07 39.53
N ALA A 328 -5.18 1.27 38.65
CA ALA A 328 -6.41 1.99 38.95
C ALA A 328 -7.26 1.33 40.07
N ARG A 329 -6.99 0.06 40.42
CA ARG A 329 -7.61 -0.62 41.56
C ARG A 329 -6.86 -0.45 42.89
N GLN A 330 -5.63 0.06 42.92
CA GLN A 330 -4.81 0.08 44.14
C GLN A 330 -4.43 1.47 44.66
N ASN A 331 -4.37 2.51 43.82
CA ASN A 331 -3.98 3.85 44.28
C ASN A 331 -4.92 4.92 43.71
N GLY A 332 -5.77 5.50 44.56
CA GLY A 332 -6.77 6.53 44.26
C GLY A 332 -6.25 7.87 43.71
N ARG A 333 -5.05 7.89 43.11
CA ARG A 333 -4.44 9.06 42.47
C ARG A 333 -4.81 9.24 40.99
N TRP A 334 -5.44 8.25 40.36
CA TRP A 334 -5.77 8.31 38.92
C TRP A 334 -7.23 8.71 38.61
N ILE A 335 -8.12 8.71 39.61
CA ILE A 335 -9.53 9.07 39.43
C ILE A 335 -9.70 10.58 39.15
N ALA A 336 -8.75 11.43 39.58
CA ALA A 336 -8.79 12.87 39.33
C ALA A 336 -8.72 13.24 37.83
N ALA A 337 -8.10 12.42 36.98
CA ALA A 337 -8.00 12.69 35.55
C ALA A 337 -9.31 12.39 34.78
N LEU A 338 -10.14 11.48 35.31
CA LEU A 338 -11.47 11.21 34.75
C LEU A 338 -12.49 12.27 35.19
N GLN A 339 -12.38 12.76 36.44
CA GLN A 339 -13.25 13.81 36.96
C GLN A 339 -13.02 15.18 36.27
N LEU A 340 -11.76 15.51 35.95
CA LEU A 340 -11.42 16.71 35.16
C LEU A 340 -11.89 16.63 33.69
N LEU A 341 -12.04 15.43 33.13
CA LEU A 341 -12.54 15.25 31.76
C LEU A 341 -14.06 15.41 31.67
N GLU A 342 -14.81 15.05 32.73
CA GLU A 342 -16.25 15.32 32.81
C GLU A 342 -16.54 16.82 32.94
N GLU A 343 -15.74 17.58 33.68
CA GLU A 343 -15.90 19.04 33.83
C GLU A 343 -15.55 19.83 32.55
N THR A 344 -14.68 19.30 31.68
CA THR A 344 -14.37 19.94 30.39
C THR A 344 -15.33 19.61 29.24
N ASN A 345 -16.27 18.68 29.45
CA ASN A 345 -17.20 18.24 28.40
C ASN A 345 -18.39 19.21 28.18
N ASP A 346 -18.54 20.24 29.03
CA ASP A 346 -19.52 21.32 28.82
C ASP A 346 -19.14 22.28 27.67
N TYR A 347 -17.91 22.21 27.14
CA TYR A 347 -17.45 23.06 26.03
C TYR A 347 -17.81 22.53 24.63
N LEU A 348 -18.40 21.34 24.49
CA LEU A 348 -18.79 20.74 23.20
C LEU A 348 -20.30 20.79 22.91
N ARG A 349 -21.06 21.64 23.62
CA ARG A 349 -22.49 21.88 23.39
C ARG A 349 -22.84 23.21 22.70
N TYR A 350 -21.89 23.86 22.03
CA TYR A 350 -22.15 25.01 21.15
C TYR A 350 -21.43 24.88 19.81
#